data_AF-A0A2P8F252-F1
#
_entry.id   AF-A0A2P8F252-F1
#
_cell.length_a   1.000
_cell.length_b   1.000
_cell.length_c   1.000
_cell.angle_alpha   90.00
_cell.angle_beta   90.00
_cell.angle_gamma   90.00
#
_symmetry.space_group_name_H-M   'P 1'
#
loop_
_entity.id
_entity.type
_entity.pdbx_description
1 polymer ?
#
loop_
_entity_poly.entity_id
_entity_poly.type
_entity_poly.pdbx_seq_one_letter_code
_entity_poly.pdbx_strand_id
1 'polypeptide(L)'
;MTIEFKKIGGFFLCVAMLLFFISETLLAIGNPFSFQMKIIATVLSVIAFTTSRKVSVELVIIPVIFIFFIMNYFRADREAAAIEELFRFLLPMLVLMALYSNKGVIDSISKLFIWVVISNNVYQIYVYMAYYFGFPVLIPIRFEAGSIIRAEGWVGFFSLYGFMNFCALMLVRYAGIYENHKKMLSFVFFIFAVLSTSLKLLAAFIIYAAFNMKKKSAPLVAIFLIAAIAVFAHTQKNLIGTMLSAIDSKFAFYITQGNSARSDSYRVMFESLVKPNLIGEGLGMFGGPASVKYGSPLYREYNFNWHNTATLSTTDTFYPHLFVELGLLGGITYLFFIFRYGQKNITKPWVIIVTSFLIDAAFSFSILSIPYFLSAAICMLIFSEGKNVNNKKVPL
;
A
#
# COMPACT_ATOMS: atom_id res chain seq x y z
N MET A 1 -11.31 -26.44 -23.12
CA MET A 1 -11.74 -25.03 -23.20
C MET A 1 -11.62 -24.26 -21.87
N THR A 2 -12.20 -24.69 -20.74
CA THR A 2 -12.16 -23.94 -19.45
C THR A 2 -10.78 -23.80 -18.79
N ILE A 3 -9.81 -24.65 -19.11
CA ILE A 3 -8.43 -24.55 -18.58
C ILE A 3 -7.62 -23.47 -19.32
N GLU A 4 -7.86 -23.27 -20.62
CA GLU A 4 -7.14 -22.28 -21.43
C GLU A 4 -7.58 -20.86 -21.09
N PHE A 5 -8.88 -20.62 -20.90
CA PHE A 5 -9.39 -19.31 -20.48
C PHE A 5 -8.82 -18.82 -19.14
N LYS A 6 -8.57 -19.72 -18.18
CA LYS A 6 -7.93 -19.37 -16.90
C LYS A 6 -6.48 -18.94 -17.07
N LYS A 7 -5.76 -19.55 -18.02
CA LYS A 7 -4.37 -19.17 -18.32
C LYS A 7 -4.32 -17.79 -19.00
N ILE A 8 -5.29 -17.50 -19.87
CA ILE A 8 -5.41 -16.20 -20.56
C ILE A 8 -5.71 -15.07 -19.56
N GLY A 9 -6.72 -15.23 -18.70
CA GLY A 9 -7.04 -14.22 -17.67
C GLY A 9 -5.88 -13.97 -16.71
N GLY A 10 -5.22 -15.04 -16.28
CA GLY A 10 -3.99 -14.99 -15.49
C GLY A 10 -2.85 -14.22 -16.15
N PHE A 11 -2.63 -14.46 -17.45
CA PHE A 11 -1.62 -13.75 -18.24
C PHE A 11 -1.89 -12.24 -18.27
N PHE A 12 -3.12 -11.83 -18.62
CA PHE A 12 -3.48 -10.41 -18.66
C PHE A 12 -3.32 -9.73 -17.30
N LEU A 13 -3.65 -10.42 -16.21
CA LEU A 13 -3.47 -9.89 -14.86
C LEU A 13 -1.99 -9.73 -14.49
N CYS A 14 -1.13 -10.68 -14.88
CA CYS A 14 0.31 -10.55 -14.70
C CYS A 14 0.89 -9.35 -15.46
N VAL A 15 0.45 -9.14 -16.72
CA VAL A 15 0.86 -7.98 -17.51
C VAL A 15 0.33 -6.68 -16.89
N ALA A 16 -0.94 -6.64 -16.48
CA ALA A 16 -1.52 -5.48 -15.79
C ALA A 16 -0.73 -5.10 -14.53
N MET A 17 -0.36 -6.10 -13.72
CA MET A 17 0.44 -5.90 -12.51
C MET A 17 1.81 -5.27 -12.83
N LEU A 18 2.51 -5.77 -13.84
CA LEU A 18 3.79 -5.20 -14.28
C LEU A 18 3.63 -3.75 -14.75
N LEU A 19 2.57 -3.47 -15.52
CA LEU A 19 2.28 -2.12 -16.00
C LEU A 19 1.95 -1.16 -14.85
N PHE A 20 1.24 -1.59 -13.80
CA PHE A 20 1.04 -0.77 -12.61
C PHE A 20 2.38 -0.44 -11.92
N PHE A 21 3.29 -1.40 -11.77
CA PHE A 21 4.61 -1.13 -11.19
C PHE A 21 5.46 -0.19 -12.05
N ILE A 22 5.52 -0.43 -13.36
CA ILE A 22 6.22 0.45 -14.32
C ILE A 22 5.62 1.86 -14.31
N SER A 23 4.29 1.97 -14.17
CA SER A 23 3.62 3.27 -14.13
C SER A 23 4.06 4.12 -12.94
N GLU A 24 4.36 3.52 -11.79
CA GLU A 24 4.87 4.26 -10.62
C GLU A 24 6.31 4.74 -10.83
N THR A 25 7.14 3.94 -11.51
CA THR A 25 8.49 4.38 -11.91
C THR A 25 8.42 5.58 -12.84
N LEU A 26 7.54 5.52 -13.85
CA LEU A 26 7.31 6.63 -14.78
C LEU A 26 6.77 7.87 -14.05
N LEU A 27 5.88 7.67 -13.06
CA LEU A 27 5.37 8.76 -12.23
C LEU A 27 6.49 9.42 -11.43
N ALA A 28 7.37 8.62 -10.83
CA ALA A 28 8.47 9.11 -10.01
C ALA A 28 9.48 9.98 -10.78
N ILE A 29 9.65 9.72 -12.08
CA ILE A 29 10.49 10.52 -12.98
C ILE A 29 9.72 11.62 -13.72
N GLY A 30 8.44 11.87 -13.37
CA GLY A 30 7.62 12.90 -13.99
C GLY A 30 7.21 12.62 -15.43
N ASN A 31 7.29 11.37 -15.88
CA ASN A 31 6.98 11.01 -17.26
C ASN A 31 5.45 10.85 -17.46
N PRO A 32 4.85 11.60 -18.41
CA PRO A 32 3.40 11.55 -18.64
C PRO A 32 2.89 10.16 -19.00
N PHE A 33 3.72 9.29 -19.61
CA PHE A 33 3.37 7.91 -19.97
C PHE A 33 2.91 7.05 -18.79
N SER A 34 3.17 7.48 -17.54
CA SER A 34 2.62 6.84 -16.34
C SER A 34 1.10 6.64 -16.43
N PHE A 35 0.37 7.67 -16.87
CA PHE A 35 -1.09 7.62 -16.93
C PHE A 35 -1.60 6.61 -17.97
N GLN A 36 -0.98 6.60 -19.16
CA GLN A 36 -1.30 5.65 -20.23
C GLN A 36 -1.06 4.20 -19.75
N MET A 37 0.04 3.95 -19.04
CA MET A 37 0.32 2.62 -18.49
C MET A 37 -0.75 2.18 -17.48
N LYS A 38 -1.24 3.09 -16.63
CA LYS A 38 -2.35 2.81 -15.69
C LYS A 38 -3.65 2.51 -16.42
N ILE A 39 -3.97 3.22 -17.50
CA ILE A 39 -5.16 2.94 -18.33
C ILE A 39 -5.05 1.54 -18.95
N ILE A 40 -3.92 1.22 -19.58
CA ILE A 40 -3.71 -0.09 -20.21
C ILE A 40 -3.82 -1.19 -19.14
N ALA A 41 -3.16 -1.02 -17.99
CA ALA A 41 -3.24 -1.97 -16.88
C ALA A 41 -4.68 -2.16 -16.37
N THR A 42 -5.47 -1.09 -16.31
CA THR A 42 -6.88 -1.12 -15.94
C THR A 42 -7.70 -1.93 -16.95
N VAL A 43 -7.54 -1.66 -18.24
CA VAL A 43 -8.21 -2.42 -19.33
C VAL A 43 -7.85 -3.91 -19.25
N LEU A 44 -6.57 -4.22 -19.07
CA LEU A 44 -6.11 -5.61 -18.92
C LEU A 44 -6.69 -6.29 -17.67
N SER A 45 -6.88 -5.54 -16.58
CA SER A 45 -7.53 -6.06 -15.36
C SER A 45 -9.02 -6.36 -15.60
N VAL A 46 -9.73 -5.54 -16.40
CA VAL A 46 -11.11 -5.82 -16.83
C VAL A 46 -11.17 -7.08 -17.70
N ILE A 47 -10.25 -7.23 -18.66
CA ILE A 47 -10.16 -8.43 -19.51
C ILE A 47 -9.88 -9.67 -18.64
N ALA A 48 -8.95 -9.56 -17.68
CA ALA A 48 -8.64 -10.64 -16.74
C ALA A 48 -9.87 -11.01 -15.87
N PHE A 49 -10.62 -10.01 -15.40
CA PHE A 49 -11.83 -10.23 -14.61
C PHE A 49 -12.91 -10.98 -15.40
N THR A 50 -13.23 -10.49 -16.61
CA THR A 50 -14.32 -10.99 -17.46
C THR A 50 -14.04 -12.40 -18.02
N THR A 51 -12.78 -12.76 -18.25
CA THR A 51 -12.40 -14.07 -18.81
C THR A 51 -12.51 -15.25 -17.83
N SER A 52 -12.31 -15.04 -16.52
CA SER A 52 -12.28 -16.14 -15.53
C SER A 52 -13.65 -16.48 -14.90
N ARG A 53 -14.66 -15.61 -15.07
CA ARG A 53 -16.08 -15.77 -14.64
C ARG A 53 -16.34 -16.11 -13.16
N LYS A 54 -15.33 -16.15 -12.30
CA LYS A 54 -15.49 -16.43 -10.86
C LYS A 54 -15.73 -15.14 -10.08
N VAL A 55 -16.85 -15.07 -9.37
CA VAL A 55 -17.22 -13.97 -8.49
C VAL A 55 -17.48 -14.46 -7.07
N SER A 56 -17.30 -13.57 -6.10
CA SER A 56 -17.59 -13.87 -4.69
C SER A 56 -19.00 -13.41 -4.32
N VAL A 57 -19.58 -13.96 -3.26
CA VAL A 57 -20.94 -13.58 -2.82
C VAL A 57 -20.99 -12.11 -2.41
N GLU A 58 -19.89 -11.57 -1.89
CA GLU A 58 -19.77 -10.16 -1.50
C GLU A 58 -19.91 -9.19 -2.70
N LEU A 59 -19.96 -9.68 -3.94
CA LEU A 59 -20.32 -8.87 -5.11
C LEU A 59 -21.68 -8.19 -4.96
N VAL A 60 -22.60 -8.75 -4.16
CA VAL A 60 -23.92 -8.16 -3.84
C VAL A 60 -23.83 -6.77 -3.20
N ILE A 61 -22.67 -6.42 -2.64
CA ILE A 61 -22.42 -5.12 -1.99
C ILE A 61 -22.09 -4.03 -3.01
N ILE A 62 -21.66 -4.40 -4.22
CA ILE A 62 -21.27 -3.45 -5.25
C ILE A 62 -22.39 -2.45 -5.58
N PRO A 63 -23.65 -2.85 -5.83
CA PRO A 63 -24.74 -1.89 -6.05
C PRO A 63 -24.87 -0.86 -4.92
N VAL A 64 -24.70 -1.28 -3.66
CA VAL A 64 -24.75 -0.37 -2.50
C VAL A 64 -23.60 0.64 -2.54
N ILE A 65 -22.38 0.20 -2.87
CA ILE A 65 -21.23 1.10 -3.05
C ILE A 65 -21.48 2.09 -4.20
N PHE A 66 -22.04 1.61 -5.32
CA PHE A 66 -22.36 2.47 -6.46
C PHE A 66 -23.42 3.52 -6.14
N ILE A 67 -24.38 3.23 -5.25
CA ILE A 67 -25.31 4.26 -4.74
C ILE A 67 -24.53 5.40 -4.08
N PHE A 68 -23.59 5.08 -3.18
CA PHE A 68 -22.75 6.12 -2.55
C PHE A 68 -21.87 6.86 -3.57
N PHE A 69 -21.29 6.17 -4.56
CA PHE A 69 -20.52 6.83 -5.61
C PHE A 69 -21.36 7.77 -6.45
N ILE A 70 -22.55 7.36 -6.88
CA ILE A 70 -23.46 8.20 -7.67
C ILE A 70 -23.91 9.41 -6.85
N MET A 71 -24.32 9.20 -5.60
CA MET A 71 -24.72 10.29 -4.70
C MET A 71 -23.60 11.31 -4.50
N ASN A 72 -22.38 10.85 -4.24
CA ASN A 72 -21.24 11.74 -4.01
C ASN A 72 -20.67 12.35 -5.29
N TYR A 73 -20.86 11.70 -6.44
CA TYR A 73 -20.55 12.28 -7.73
C TYR A 73 -21.39 13.54 -7.98
N PHE A 74 -22.70 13.48 -7.71
CA PHE A 74 -23.60 14.64 -7.87
C PHE A 74 -23.46 15.71 -6.77
N ARG A 75 -22.73 15.42 -5.69
CA ARG A 75 -22.38 16.39 -4.63
C ARG A 75 -21.05 17.10 -4.86
N ALA A 76 -20.23 16.60 -5.79
CA ALA A 76 -18.93 17.18 -6.07
C ALA A 76 -19.07 18.59 -6.66
N ASP A 77 -18.19 19.50 -6.24
CA ASP A 77 -18.11 20.87 -6.79
C ASP A 77 -17.68 20.88 -8.26
N ARG A 78 -16.78 19.95 -8.63
CA ARG A 78 -16.29 19.82 -10.01
C ARG A 78 -16.37 18.39 -10.51
N GLU A 79 -16.98 18.23 -11.68
CA GLU A 79 -17.12 16.94 -12.36
C GLU A 79 -15.76 16.27 -12.60
N ALA A 80 -14.76 17.03 -13.05
CA ALA A 80 -13.42 16.49 -13.31
C ALA A 80 -12.75 15.93 -12.05
N ALA A 81 -12.97 16.56 -10.89
CA ALA A 81 -12.48 16.07 -9.60
C ALA A 81 -13.21 14.78 -9.21
N ALA A 82 -14.53 14.76 -9.38
CA ALA A 82 -15.37 13.60 -9.10
C ALA A 82 -14.99 12.38 -9.93
N ILE A 83 -14.72 12.56 -11.23
CA ILE A 83 -14.29 11.48 -12.13
C ILE A 83 -12.92 10.93 -11.71
N GLU A 84 -11.94 11.80 -11.46
CA GLU A 84 -10.60 11.39 -11.05
C GLU A 84 -10.64 10.55 -9.76
N GLU A 85 -11.47 10.97 -8.81
CA GLU A 85 -11.60 10.31 -7.52
C GLU A 85 -12.44 9.02 -7.58
N LEU A 86 -13.50 9.01 -8.39
CA LEU A 86 -14.29 7.82 -8.67
C LEU A 86 -13.39 6.70 -9.22
N PHE A 87 -12.53 7.02 -10.20
CA PHE A 87 -11.57 6.05 -10.72
C PHE A 87 -10.60 5.56 -9.64
N ARG A 88 -10.18 6.44 -8.73
CA ARG A 88 -9.28 6.07 -7.65
C ARG A 88 -9.91 5.08 -6.68
N PHE A 89 -11.18 5.24 -6.32
CA PHE A 89 -11.89 4.28 -5.47
C PHE A 89 -12.23 2.97 -6.21
N LEU A 90 -12.58 3.04 -7.50
CA LEU A 90 -12.94 1.86 -8.30
C LEU A 90 -11.74 0.94 -8.58
N LEU A 91 -10.54 1.50 -8.71
CA LEU A 91 -9.39 0.73 -9.19
C LEU A 91 -8.92 -0.36 -8.21
N PRO A 92 -8.81 -0.12 -6.87
CA PRO A 92 -8.58 -1.19 -5.90
C PRO A 92 -9.68 -2.27 -5.93
N MET A 93 -10.95 -1.89 -6.10
CA MET A 93 -12.06 -2.86 -6.21
C MET A 93 -11.87 -3.76 -7.43
N LEU A 94 -11.58 -3.18 -8.59
CA LEU A 94 -11.33 -3.91 -9.83
C LEU A 94 -10.14 -4.87 -9.70
N VAL A 95 -9.03 -4.41 -9.12
CA VAL A 95 -7.84 -5.24 -8.90
C VAL A 95 -8.15 -6.43 -8.00
N LEU A 96 -8.88 -6.21 -6.90
CA LEU A 96 -9.28 -7.27 -5.99
C LEU A 96 -10.22 -8.28 -6.66
N MET A 97 -11.17 -7.79 -7.45
CA MET A 97 -12.08 -8.62 -8.24
C MET A 97 -11.34 -9.46 -9.29
N ALA A 98 -10.40 -8.86 -10.01
CA ALA A 98 -9.58 -9.55 -11.01
C ALA A 98 -8.66 -10.61 -10.38
N LEU A 99 -8.02 -10.30 -9.24
CA LEU A 99 -7.21 -11.26 -8.49
C LEU A 99 -8.04 -12.45 -7.99
N TYR A 100 -9.21 -12.19 -7.40
CA TYR A 100 -10.08 -13.26 -6.92
C TYR A 100 -10.63 -14.12 -8.06
N SER A 101 -11.04 -13.50 -9.18
CA SER A 101 -11.56 -14.26 -10.31
C SER A 101 -10.47 -15.19 -10.88
N ASN A 102 -9.22 -14.74 -10.88
CA ASN A 102 -8.05 -15.49 -11.32
C ASN A 102 -7.31 -16.23 -10.19
N LYS A 103 -7.94 -16.49 -9.04
CA LYS A 103 -7.29 -17.16 -7.89
C LYS A 103 -6.69 -18.53 -8.19
N GLY A 104 -7.13 -19.19 -9.26
CA GLY A 104 -6.56 -20.47 -9.73
C GLY A 104 -5.09 -20.38 -10.16
N VAL A 105 -4.59 -19.18 -10.46
CA VAL A 105 -3.19 -18.91 -10.83
C VAL A 105 -2.49 -17.98 -9.83
N ILE A 106 -3.04 -17.82 -8.62
CA ILE A 106 -2.52 -16.87 -7.61
C ILE A 106 -1.07 -17.17 -7.21
N ASP A 107 -0.66 -18.44 -7.23
CA ASP A 107 0.73 -18.84 -6.97
C ASP A 107 1.69 -18.29 -8.04
N SER A 108 1.27 -18.28 -9.31
CA SER A 108 2.05 -17.70 -10.41
C SER A 108 2.14 -16.18 -10.30
N ILE A 109 1.03 -15.52 -9.95
CA ILE A 109 0.99 -14.07 -9.69
C ILE A 109 1.92 -13.71 -8.54
N SER A 110 1.92 -14.52 -7.47
CA SER A 110 2.79 -14.31 -6.30
C SER A 110 4.26 -14.51 -6.62
N LYS A 111 4.60 -15.50 -7.46
CA LYS A 111 5.97 -15.65 -7.96
C LYS A 111 6.40 -14.44 -8.78
N LEU A 112 5.54 -13.92 -9.65
CA LEU A 112 5.83 -12.71 -10.41
C LEU A 112 6.02 -11.49 -9.49
N PHE A 113 5.16 -11.32 -8.48
CA PHE A 113 5.31 -10.29 -7.46
C PHE A 113 6.66 -10.40 -6.74
N ILE A 114 7.05 -11.61 -6.32
CA ILE A 114 8.35 -11.87 -5.70
C ILE A 114 9.51 -11.52 -6.66
N TRP A 115 9.39 -11.83 -7.96
CA TRP A 115 10.37 -11.43 -8.96
C TRP A 115 10.48 -9.91 -9.11
N VAL A 116 9.36 -9.19 -9.08
CA VAL A 116 9.35 -7.72 -9.05
C VAL A 116 10.06 -7.21 -7.80
N VAL A 117 9.81 -7.79 -6.63
CA VAL A 117 10.48 -7.38 -5.38
C VAL A 117 11.99 -7.65 -5.45
N ILE A 118 12.40 -8.79 -6.01
CA ILE A 118 13.82 -9.11 -6.22
C ILE A 118 14.46 -8.10 -7.17
N SER A 119 13.83 -7.79 -8.31
CA SER A 119 14.37 -6.78 -9.24
C SER A 119 14.43 -5.40 -8.59
N ASN A 120 13.46 -5.07 -7.74
CA ASN A 120 13.44 -3.84 -6.94
C ASN A 120 14.65 -3.75 -6.00
N ASN A 121 14.99 -4.86 -5.34
CA ASN A 121 16.16 -4.95 -4.46
C ASN A 121 17.48 -4.91 -5.23
N VAL A 122 17.56 -5.58 -6.38
CA VAL A 122 18.75 -5.52 -7.26
C VAL A 122 19.01 -4.08 -7.72
N TYR A 123 17.95 -3.38 -8.13
CA TYR A 123 18.08 -1.96 -8.48
C TYR A 123 18.50 -1.10 -7.28
N GLN A 124 18.02 -1.38 -6.07
CA GLN A 124 18.46 -0.66 -4.88
C GLN A 124 19.97 -0.84 -4.61
N ILE A 125 20.50 -2.05 -4.81
CA ILE A 125 21.95 -2.30 -4.73
C ILE A 125 22.68 -1.46 -5.79
N TYR A 126 22.16 -1.43 -7.02
CA TYR A 126 22.70 -0.58 -8.07
C TYR A 126 22.70 0.90 -7.68
N VAL A 127 21.63 1.44 -7.10
CA VAL A 127 21.56 2.83 -6.64
C VAL A 127 22.65 3.14 -5.61
N TYR A 128 22.88 2.23 -4.66
CA TYR A 128 23.97 2.41 -3.70
C TYR A 128 25.34 2.42 -4.37
N MET A 129 25.61 1.49 -5.30
CA MET A 129 26.85 1.51 -6.08
C MET A 129 26.97 2.79 -6.91
N ALA A 130 25.91 3.18 -7.61
CA ALA A 130 25.88 4.34 -8.47
C ALA A 130 26.17 5.63 -7.71
N TYR A 131 25.68 5.76 -6.48
CA TYR A 131 26.02 6.87 -5.60
C TYR A 131 27.53 6.97 -5.32
N TYR A 132 28.16 5.86 -4.93
CA TYR A 132 29.58 5.87 -4.57
C TYR A 132 30.53 6.00 -5.76
N PHE A 133 30.14 5.47 -6.93
CA PHE A 133 30.96 5.47 -8.14
C PHE A 133 30.59 6.58 -9.15
N GLY A 134 29.57 7.38 -8.87
CA GLY A 134 29.11 8.45 -9.76
C GLY A 134 28.43 7.94 -11.04
N PHE A 135 27.81 6.76 -11.00
CA PHE A 135 27.03 6.25 -12.15
C PHE A 135 25.66 6.94 -12.26
N PRO A 136 25.08 7.02 -13.47
CA PRO A 136 23.74 7.55 -13.64
C PRO A 136 22.71 6.69 -12.89
N VAL A 137 21.66 7.31 -12.37
CA VAL A 137 20.53 6.61 -11.76
C VAL A 137 19.25 6.94 -12.53
N LEU A 138 18.38 5.94 -12.72
CA LEU A 138 17.06 6.14 -13.33
C LEU A 138 16.18 7.08 -12.48
N ILE A 139 16.16 6.87 -11.16
CA ILE A 139 15.38 7.68 -10.21
C ILE A 139 16.35 8.53 -9.37
N PRO A 140 16.11 9.84 -9.20
CA PRO A 140 16.93 10.69 -8.36
C PRO A 140 17.05 10.17 -6.93
N ILE A 141 18.28 10.15 -6.39
CA ILE A 141 18.56 9.69 -5.03
C ILE A 141 17.93 10.65 -4.03
N ARG A 142 17.17 10.09 -3.08
CA ARG A 142 16.55 10.85 -1.99
C ARG A 142 17.26 10.59 -0.67
N PHE A 143 17.55 11.68 0.03
CA PHE A 143 18.18 11.65 1.35
C PHE A 143 17.15 11.88 2.44
N GLU A 144 17.20 11.06 3.48
CA GLU A 144 16.56 11.32 4.75
C GLU A 144 17.52 12.09 5.67
N ALA A 145 17.02 13.16 6.27
CA ALA A 145 17.77 14.00 7.19
C ALA A 145 19.15 14.43 6.65
N GLY A 146 19.21 14.66 5.33
CA GLY A 146 20.40 15.14 4.62
C GLY A 146 21.59 14.18 4.52
N SER A 147 21.49 12.95 5.06
CA SER A 147 22.65 12.07 5.24
C SER A 147 22.38 10.60 4.93
N ILE A 148 21.13 10.14 5.03
CA ILE A 148 20.78 8.74 4.82
C ILE A 148 20.19 8.55 3.42
N ILE A 149 20.82 7.74 2.58
CA ILE A 149 20.20 7.32 1.31
C ILE A 149 19.07 6.36 1.63
N ARG A 150 17.83 6.77 1.32
CA ARG A 150 16.67 5.90 1.50
C ARG A 150 16.62 4.79 0.48
N ALA A 151 16.23 3.60 0.92
CA ALA A 151 15.91 2.53 0.00
C ALA A 151 14.52 2.74 -0.61
N GLU A 152 14.45 2.90 -1.92
CA GLU A 152 13.21 3.14 -2.68
C GLU A 152 13.02 2.12 -3.82
N GLY A 153 14.11 1.50 -4.30
CA GLY A 153 14.08 0.64 -5.47
C GLY A 153 13.68 1.40 -6.75
N TRP A 154 13.28 0.68 -7.79
CA TRP A 154 12.75 1.25 -9.03
C TRP A 154 11.22 1.43 -8.99
N VAL A 155 10.53 0.76 -8.06
CA VAL A 155 9.07 0.82 -7.93
C VAL A 155 8.67 1.79 -6.81
N GLY A 156 8.38 3.03 -7.19
CA GLY A 156 7.75 4.02 -6.33
C GLY A 156 8.69 4.65 -5.29
N PHE A 157 8.25 4.70 -4.03
CA PHE A 157 8.90 5.44 -2.94
C PHE A 157 9.21 4.52 -1.75
N PHE A 158 10.06 4.99 -0.81
CA PHE A 158 10.59 4.19 0.29
C PHE A 158 9.56 3.38 1.10
N SER A 159 8.36 3.92 1.36
CA SER A 159 7.34 3.17 2.11
C SER A 159 6.79 1.98 1.33
N LEU A 160 6.52 2.17 0.02
CA LEU A 160 6.09 1.08 -0.86
C LEU A 160 7.17 0.01 -0.97
N TYR A 161 8.43 0.43 -1.13
CA TYR A 161 9.58 -0.45 -1.17
C TYR A 161 9.66 -1.37 0.06
N GLY A 162 9.55 -0.79 1.26
CA GLY A 162 9.59 -1.54 2.51
C GLY A 162 8.41 -2.49 2.66
N PHE A 163 7.20 -2.05 2.32
CA PHE A 163 5.98 -2.85 2.44
C PHE A 163 5.91 -3.99 1.41
N MET A 164 6.41 -3.78 0.18
CA MET A 164 6.55 -4.83 -0.82
C MET A 164 7.48 -5.94 -0.33
N ASN A 165 8.63 -5.58 0.25
CA ASN A 165 9.55 -6.54 0.86
C ASN A 165 8.91 -7.28 2.04
N PHE A 166 8.12 -6.59 2.88
CA PHE A 166 7.36 -7.24 3.95
C PHE A 166 6.31 -8.23 3.44
N CYS A 167 5.56 -7.87 2.39
CA CYS A 167 4.62 -8.78 1.74
C CYS A 167 5.33 -10.01 1.15
N ALA A 168 6.47 -9.81 0.46
CA ALA A 168 7.27 -10.90 -0.09
C ALA A 168 7.82 -11.83 1.00
N LEU A 169 8.31 -11.26 2.11
CA LEU A 169 8.71 -11.98 3.32
C LEU A 169 7.57 -12.87 3.84
N MET A 170 6.36 -12.32 3.95
CA MET A 170 5.19 -13.05 4.42
C MET A 170 4.81 -14.20 3.47
N LEU A 171 4.82 -13.96 2.15
CA LEU A 171 4.52 -14.98 1.15
C LEU A 171 5.52 -16.15 1.21
N VAL A 172 6.83 -15.85 1.27
CA VAL A 172 7.86 -16.90 1.37
C VAL A 172 7.76 -17.65 2.69
N ARG A 173 7.48 -16.97 3.81
CA ARG A 173 7.41 -17.62 5.13
C ARG A 173 6.17 -18.49 5.32
N TYR A 174 5.01 -18.02 4.88
CA TYR A 174 3.73 -18.62 5.25
C TYR A 174 2.97 -19.26 4.09
N ALA A 175 3.19 -18.85 2.84
CA ALA A 175 2.49 -19.44 1.68
C ALA A 175 3.27 -20.59 1.02
N GLY A 176 4.52 -20.83 1.43
CA GLY A 176 5.37 -21.89 0.85
C GLY A 176 5.87 -21.58 -0.56
N ILE A 177 5.79 -20.33 -1.00
CA ILE A 177 6.35 -19.89 -2.28
C ILE A 177 7.88 -19.93 -2.17
N TYR A 178 8.53 -20.69 -3.06
CA TYR A 178 9.98 -20.96 -3.02
C TYR A 178 10.47 -21.66 -1.74
N GLU A 179 9.79 -22.72 -1.29
CA GLU A 179 10.14 -23.45 -0.05
C GLU A 179 11.63 -23.85 0.03
N ASN A 180 12.26 -24.27 -1.07
CA ASN A 180 13.67 -24.64 -1.13
C ASN A 180 14.64 -23.48 -0.77
N HIS A 181 14.23 -22.23 -1.02
CA HIS A 181 15.04 -21.02 -0.79
C HIS A 181 14.48 -20.15 0.34
N LYS A 182 13.54 -20.68 1.12
CA LYS A 182 12.74 -19.92 2.09
C LYS A 182 13.57 -19.14 3.11
N LYS A 183 14.60 -19.76 3.68
CA LYS A 183 15.47 -19.10 4.68
C LYS A 183 16.22 -17.92 4.06
N MET A 184 16.87 -18.15 2.93
CA MET A 184 17.64 -17.13 2.20
C MET A 184 16.75 -15.96 1.76
N LEU A 185 15.66 -16.24 1.06
CA LEU A 185 14.75 -15.21 0.57
C LEU A 185 14.08 -14.43 1.71
N SER A 186 13.68 -15.12 2.79
CA SER A 186 13.16 -14.44 3.99
C SER A 186 14.18 -13.47 4.59
N PHE A 187 15.46 -13.86 4.64
CA PHE A 187 16.51 -13.00 5.17
C PHE A 187 16.75 -11.79 4.28
N VAL A 188 16.83 -12.00 2.96
CA VAL A 188 16.98 -10.92 1.96
C VAL A 188 15.83 -9.93 2.06
N PHE A 189 14.57 -10.38 2.02
CA PHE A 189 13.42 -9.49 2.11
C PHE A 189 13.33 -8.78 3.45
N PHE A 190 13.75 -9.43 4.54
CA PHE A 190 13.81 -8.77 5.83
C PHE A 190 14.83 -7.63 5.85
N ILE A 191 16.06 -7.84 5.35
CA ILE A 191 17.09 -6.79 5.29
C ILE A 191 16.59 -5.59 4.47
N PHE A 192 16.09 -5.85 3.26
CA PHE A 192 15.64 -4.77 2.38
C PHE A 192 14.38 -4.07 2.89
N ALA A 193 13.48 -4.79 3.57
CA ALA A 193 12.38 -4.18 4.31
C ALA A 193 12.93 -3.16 5.34
N VAL A 194 13.88 -3.57 6.19
CA VAL A 194 14.47 -2.69 7.22
C VAL A 194 15.22 -1.50 6.62
N LEU A 195 15.93 -1.69 5.49
CA LEU A 195 16.64 -0.61 4.78
C LEU A 195 15.72 0.50 4.26
N SER A 196 14.41 0.26 4.13
CA SER A 196 13.46 1.31 3.78
C SER A 196 13.35 2.42 4.84
N THR A 197 13.73 2.14 6.10
CA THR A 197 13.65 3.07 7.24
C THR A 197 12.27 3.71 7.44
N SER A 198 11.18 3.04 7.02
CA SER A 198 9.83 3.55 7.18
C SER A 198 9.29 3.28 8.59
N LEU A 199 8.87 4.33 9.32
CA LEU A 199 8.19 4.19 10.62
C LEU A 199 6.91 3.35 10.51
N LYS A 200 6.22 3.39 9.36
CA LYS A 200 5.00 2.59 9.11
C LYS A 200 5.32 1.11 9.09
N LEU A 201 6.48 0.76 8.55
CA LEU A 201 6.96 -0.62 8.50
C LEU A 201 7.41 -1.13 9.88
N LEU A 202 7.93 -0.26 10.74
CA LEU A 202 8.21 -0.63 12.13
C LEU A 202 6.93 -1.12 12.83
N ALA A 203 5.80 -0.44 12.63
CA ALA A 203 4.51 -0.90 13.16
C ALA A 203 4.12 -2.29 12.62
N ALA A 204 4.34 -2.55 11.32
CA ALA A 204 4.11 -3.87 10.73
C ALA A 204 4.99 -4.96 11.36
N PHE A 205 6.26 -4.67 11.65
CA PHE A 205 7.15 -5.59 12.34
C PHE A 205 6.81 -5.79 13.82
N ILE A 206 6.32 -4.76 14.51
CA ILE A 206 5.80 -4.88 15.89
C ILE A 206 4.60 -5.81 15.90
N ILE A 207 3.64 -5.63 14.98
CA ILE A 207 2.50 -6.54 14.82
C ILE A 207 3.01 -7.96 14.53
N TYR A 208 3.92 -8.10 13.57
CA TYR A 208 4.51 -9.39 13.23
C TYR A 208 5.14 -10.08 14.45
N ALA A 209 5.92 -9.35 15.24
CA ALA A 209 6.56 -9.84 16.46
C ALA A 209 5.52 -10.24 17.51
N ALA A 210 4.55 -9.36 17.79
CA ALA A 210 3.46 -9.58 18.77
C ALA A 210 2.72 -10.90 18.50
N PHE A 211 2.34 -11.15 17.25
CA PHE A 211 1.64 -12.39 16.86
C PHE A 211 2.52 -13.65 16.89
N ASN A 212 3.85 -13.50 16.93
CA ASN A 212 4.80 -14.61 16.97
C ASN A 212 5.56 -14.75 18.30
N MET A 213 5.28 -13.94 19.33
CA MET A 213 6.03 -13.92 20.61
C MET A 213 6.16 -15.28 21.30
N LYS A 214 5.19 -16.18 21.10
CA LYS A 214 5.23 -17.55 21.66
C LYS A 214 6.28 -18.46 21.01
N LYS A 215 6.86 -18.07 19.87
CA LYS A 215 7.95 -18.80 19.20
C LYS A 215 9.29 -18.26 19.66
N LYS A 216 10.23 -19.15 20.02
CA LYS A 216 11.60 -18.79 20.45
C LYS A 216 12.36 -17.90 19.44
N SER A 217 11.95 -17.85 18.17
CA SER A 217 12.57 -17.05 17.11
C SER A 217 12.07 -15.60 17.00
N ALA A 218 10.96 -15.23 17.64
CA ALA A 218 10.45 -13.86 17.64
C ALA A 218 11.36 -12.83 18.34
N PRO A 219 11.94 -13.10 19.53
CA PRO A 219 12.90 -12.19 20.15
C PRO A 219 14.15 -12.00 19.30
N LEU A 220 14.58 -13.01 18.53
CA LEU A 220 15.72 -12.90 17.61
C LEU A 220 15.47 -11.91 16.47
N VAL A 221 14.25 -11.83 15.94
CA VAL A 221 13.89 -10.84 14.89
C VAL A 221 13.89 -9.43 15.47
N ALA A 222 13.38 -9.25 16.68
CA ALA A 222 13.40 -7.95 17.38
C ALA A 222 14.83 -7.51 17.73
N ILE A 223 15.65 -8.43 18.25
CA ILE A 223 17.07 -8.20 18.54
C ILE A 223 17.82 -7.86 17.24
N PHE A 224 17.54 -8.57 16.14
CA PHE A 224 18.18 -8.28 14.86
C PHE A 224 17.72 -6.95 14.27
N LEU A 225 16.46 -6.56 14.44
CA LEU A 225 15.96 -5.22 14.07
C LEU A 225 16.70 -4.13 14.86
N ILE A 226 16.80 -4.29 16.19
CA ILE A 226 17.51 -3.37 17.07
C ILE A 226 19.01 -3.32 16.71
N ALA A 227 19.63 -4.48 16.45
CA ALA A 227 21.03 -4.56 16.07
C ALA A 227 21.29 -3.98 14.68
N ALA A 228 20.42 -4.20 13.69
CA ALA A 228 20.53 -3.59 12.36
C ALA A 228 20.39 -2.07 12.43
N ILE A 229 19.46 -1.56 13.23
CA ILE A 229 19.31 -0.13 13.50
C ILE A 229 20.56 0.41 14.22
N ALA A 230 21.09 -0.30 15.21
CA ALA A 230 22.27 0.11 15.96
C ALA A 230 23.55 0.11 15.12
N VAL A 231 23.76 -0.91 14.28
CA VAL A 231 24.91 -0.99 13.35
C VAL A 231 24.80 0.09 12.28
N PHE A 232 23.62 0.30 11.72
CA PHE A 232 23.37 1.39 10.78
C PHE A 232 23.61 2.78 11.41
N ALA A 233 23.18 2.95 12.66
CA ALA A 233 23.41 4.18 13.43
C ALA A 233 24.88 4.39 13.80
N HIS A 234 25.64 3.31 14.01
CA HIS A 234 27.05 3.37 14.37
C HIS A 234 27.98 3.67 13.18
N THR A 235 27.66 3.18 11.98
CA THR A 235 28.51 3.39 10.79
C THR A 235 28.46 4.80 10.23
N GLN A 236 27.53 5.64 10.69
CA GLN A 236 27.43 7.03 10.26
C GLN A 236 27.69 7.99 11.44
N LYS A 237 28.86 8.65 11.44
CA LYS A 237 29.20 9.68 12.44
C LYS A 237 28.13 10.78 12.43
N ASN A 238 27.57 11.10 13.60
CA ASN A 238 26.45 12.03 13.83
C ASN A 238 25.04 11.53 13.46
N LEU A 239 24.86 10.28 13.02
CA LEU A 239 23.53 9.76 12.67
C LEU A 239 22.57 9.73 13.85
N ILE A 240 23.05 9.35 15.05
CA ILE A 240 22.18 9.27 16.23
C ILE A 240 21.61 10.64 16.57
N GLY A 241 22.43 11.70 16.55
CA GLY A 241 21.95 13.07 16.77
C GLY A 241 20.97 13.53 15.70
N THR A 242 21.26 13.24 14.43
CA THR A 242 20.41 13.55 13.28
C THR A 242 19.12 12.71 13.23
N MET A 243 19.16 11.45 13.67
CA MET A 243 17.99 10.58 13.77
C MET A 243 17.14 10.94 14.97
N LEU A 244 17.74 11.23 16.13
CA LEU A 244 16.99 11.72 17.29
C LEU A 244 16.32 13.05 16.94
N SER A 245 17.00 13.99 16.29
CA SER A 245 16.36 15.23 15.84
C SER A 245 15.33 15.02 14.73
N ALA A 246 15.52 14.05 13.82
CA ALA A 246 14.52 13.68 12.83
C ALA A 246 13.31 12.95 13.44
N ILE A 247 13.53 12.11 14.46
CA ILE A 247 12.48 11.42 15.22
C ILE A 247 11.73 12.44 16.07
N ASP A 248 12.43 13.29 16.82
CA ASP A 248 11.86 14.34 17.66
C ASP A 248 11.08 15.33 16.81
N SER A 249 11.61 15.78 15.67
CA SER A 249 10.85 16.65 14.75
C SER A 249 9.61 15.94 14.20
N LYS A 250 9.68 14.65 13.87
CA LYS A 250 8.52 13.89 13.40
C LYS A 250 7.51 13.58 14.50
N PHE A 251 7.95 13.25 15.71
CA PHE A 251 7.07 13.04 16.86
C PHE A 251 6.43 14.36 17.30
N ALA A 252 7.19 15.46 17.29
CA ALA A 252 6.68 16.81 17.49
C ALA A 252 5.59 17.14 16.46
N PHE A 253 5.93 16.96 15.18
CA PHE A 253 5.07 17.34 14.06
C PHE A 253 3.82 16.46 13.92
N TYR A 254 3.94 15.14 14.13
CA TYR A 254 2.85 14.19 13.89
C TYR A 254 2.09 13.72 15.13
N ILE A 255 2.68 13.76 16.33
CA ILE A 255 2.09 13.14 17.53
C ILE A 255 1.77 14.16 18.63
N THR A 256 2.68 15.07 18.96
CA THR A 256 2.51 15.89 20.18
C THR A 256 1.93 17.29 19.93
N GLN A 257 2.20 17.91 18.78
CA GLN A 257 1.73 19.29 18.54
C GLN A 257 0.45 19.38 17.71
N GLY A 258 0.06 18.31 16.99
CA GLY A 258 -1.12 18.36 16.11
C GLY A 258 -1.02 19.41 14.99
N ASN A 259 0.18 19.93 14.72
CA ASN A 259 0.44 21.04 13.79
C ASN A 259 0.87 20.54 12.40
N SER A 260 0.12 19.61 11.85
CA SER A 260 0.38 19.06 10.52
C SER A 260 -0.91 19.00 9.70
N ALA A 261 -0.80 19.10 8.38
CA ALA A 261 -1.96 18.88 7.49
C ALA A 261 -2.58 17.48 7.71
N ARG A 262 -1.78 16.52 8.21
CA ARG A 262 -2.22 15.17 8.58
C ARG A 262 -3.15 15.18 9.78
N SER A 263 -2.76 15.83 10.87
CA SER A 263 -3.58 15.91 12.08
C SER A 263 -4.82 16.77 11.84
N ASP A 264 -4.69 17.84 11.05
CA ASP A 264 -5.83 18.69 10.68
C ASP A 264 -6.84 17.93 9.80
N SER A 265 -6.39 16.99 8.95
CA SER A 265 -7.32 16.16 8.16
C SER A 265 -8.16 15.24 9.05
N TYR A 266 -7.56 14.66 10.09
CA TYR A 266 -8.32 13.92 11.10
C TYR A 266 -9.30 14.79 11.87
N ARG A 267 -8.93 16.03 12.24
CA ARG A 267 -9.86 17.00 12.84
C ARG A 267 -11.07 17.22 11.94
N VAL A 268 -10.85 17.51 10.65
CA VAL A 268 -11.94 17.73 9.68
C VAL A 268 -12.80 16.47 9.52
N MET A 269 -12.20 15.28 9.48
CA MET A 269 -12.95 14.02 9.45
C MET A 269 -13.90 13.92 10.66
N PHE A 270 -13.41 14.18 11.87
CA PHE A 270 -14.25 14.15 13.06
C PHE A 270 -15.33 15.24 13.04
N GLU A 271 -14.99 16.46 12.63
CA GLU A 271 -15.95 17.56 12.54
C GLU A 271 -17.07 17.25 11.52
N SER A 272 -16.71 16.73 10.34
CA SER A 272 -17.66 16.29 9.32
C SER A 272 -18.53 15.14 9.83
N LEU A 273 -17.98 14.15 10.52
CA LEU A 273 -18.78 13.05 11.07
C LEU A 273 -19.71 13.50 12.21
N VAL A 274 -19.33 14.52 12.99
CA VAL A 274 -20.21 15.14 13.99
C VAL A 274 -21.33 15.95 13.34
N LYS A 275 -21.07 16.59 12.19
CA LYS A 275 -22.08 17.22 11.33
C LYS A 275 -22.73 16.15 10.43
N PRO A 276 -23.69 15.36 10.95
CA PRO A 276 -24.02 13.98 10.55
C PRO A 276 -23.74 13.59 9.07
N ASN A 277 -22.46 13.46 8.71
CA ASN A 277 -22.04 13.13 7.36
C ASN A 277 -22.12 11.61 7.15
N LEU A 278 -23.35 11.12 7.03
CA LEU A 278 -23.62 9.69 6.86
C LEU A 278 -23.31 9.20 5.44
N ILE A 279 -23.45 10.08 4.45
CA ILE A 279 -23.51 9.73 3.03
C ILE A 279 -22.46 10.42 2.15
N GLY A 280 -21.65 11.33 2.71
CA GLY A 280 -20.49 11.96 2.07
C GLY A 280 -20.69 13.43 1.68
N GLU A 281 -19.59 14.17 1.64
CA GLU A 281 -19.53 15.57 1.19
C GLU A 281 -19.30 15.71 -0.33
N GLY A 282 -19.10 14.59 -1.03
CA GLY A 282 -18.86 14.56 -2.48
C GLY A 282 -17.48 14.05 -2.89
N LEU A 283 -17.40 13.44 -4.07
CA LEU A 283 -16.17 12.86 -4.61
C LEU A 283 -15.18 13.95 -5.04
N GLY A 284 -13.92 13.78 -4.68
CA GLY A 284 -12.86 14.74 -5.02
C GLY A 284 -12.95 16.04 -4.23
N MET A 285 -13.68 16.05 -3.11
CA MET A 285 -13.90 17.22 -2.28
C MET A 285 -12.91 17.31 -1.11
N PHE A 286 -12.25 16.24 -0.68
CA PHE A 286 -11.36 16.35 0.48
C PHE A 286 -10.19 15.39 0.46
N GLY A 287 -9.01 15.88 0.81
CA GLY A 287 -7.86 15.06 1.20
C GLY A 287 -6.99 14.51 0.07
N GLY A 288 -7.54 14.26 -1.13
CA GLY A 288 -6.82 13.69 -2.28
C GLY A 288 -6.21 14.73 -3.26
N PRO A 289 -5.40 14.29 -4.25
CA PRO A 289 -4.94 15.10 -5.38
C PRO A 289 -6.04 15.87 -6.11
N ALA A 290 -7.23 15.28 -6.29
CA ALA A 290 -8.32 15.93 -6.99
C ALA A 290 -8.79 17.17 -6.22
N SER A 291 -9.01 17.06 -4.91
CA SER A 291 -9.49 18.18 -4.09
C SER A 291 -8.50 19.33 -4.02
N VAL A 292 -7.19 19.05 -4.03
CA VAL A 292 -6.15 20.09 -4.06
C VAL A 292 -6.07 20.73 -5.45
N LYS A 293 -5.95 19.91 -6.50
CA LYS A 293 -5.82 20.36 -7.90
C LYS A 293 -6.98 21.23 -8.37
N TYR A 294 -8.20 20.90 -7.95
CA TYR A 294 -9.41 21.60 -8.34
C TYR A 294 -9.88 22.66 -7.32
N GLY A 295 -9.14 22.85 -6.23
CA GLY A 295 -9.40 23.91 -5.25
C GLY A 295 -10.71 23.73 -4.48
N SER A 296 -10.90 22.58 -3.85
CA SER A 296 -12.13 22.24 -3.15
C SER A 296 -12.58 23.31 -2.13
N PRO A 297 -13.89 23.64 -2.09
CA PRO A 297 -14.42 24.58 -1.11
C PRO A 297 -14.35 24.08 0.33
N LEU A 298 -14.29 22.75 0.56
CA LEU A 298 -14.29 22.18 1.92
C LEU A 298 -13.08 22.64 2.76
N TYR A 299 -11.94 22.92 2.12
CA TYR A 299 -10.78 23.46 2.84
C TYR A 299 -11.07 24.82 3.47
N ARG A 300 -11.90 25.65 2.83
CA ARG A 300 -12.34 26.94 3.39
C ARG A 300 -13.45 26.73 4.42
N GLU A 301 -14.41 25.87 4.12
CA GLU A 301 -15.55 25.58 5.01
C GLU A 301 -15.10 25.04 6.38
N TYR A 302 -14.14 24.12 6.39
CA TYR A 302 -13.61 23.53 7.62
C TYR A 302 -12.41 24.28 8.20
N ASN A 303 -12.08 25.46 7.66
CA ASN A 303 -10.90 26.26 8.02
C ASN A 303 -9.62 25.40 8.08
N PHE A 304 -9.38 24.60 7.05
CA PHE A 304 -8.31 23.63 7.00
C PHE A 304 -6.93 24.32 7.01
N ASN A 305 -6.08 23.92 7.94
CA ASN A 305 -4.74 24.45 8.09
C ASN A 305 -3.73 23.54 7.38
N TRP A 306 -3.12 24.07 6.33
CA TRP A 306 -2.06 23.36 5.59
C TRP A 306 -0.71 23.37 6.31
N HIS A 307 -0.52 24.10 7.40
CA HIS A 307 0.72 24.13 8.19
C HIS A 307 2.01 24.29 7.33
N ASN A 308 1.99 25.24 6.38
CA ASN A 308 3.06 25.48 5.40
C ASN A 308 3.35 24.33 4.42
N THR A 309 2.46 23.34 4.32
CA THR A 309 2.54 22.22 3.36
C THR A 309 1.50 22.33 2.24
N ALA A 310 1.10 23.55 1.87
CA ALA A 310 0.10 23.79 0.82
C ALA A 310 0.55 23.35 -0.59
N THR A 311 1.83 23.03 -0.76
CA THR A 311 2.40 22.47 -1.99
C THR A 311 2.22 20.96 -2.10
N LEU A 312 1.74 20.28 -1.04
CA LEU A 312 1.46 18.85 -1.10
C LEU A 312 0.25 18.59 -2.01
N SER A 313 0.36 17.55 -2.83
CA SER A 313 -0.77 17.09 -3.64
C SER A 313 -1.86 16.41 -2.82
N THR A 314 -1.59 15.98 -1.57
CA THR A 314 -2.57 15.30 -0.72
C THR A 314 -2.39 15.67 0.75
N THR A 315 -3.39 15.35 1.57
CA THR A 315 -3.27 15.40 3.05
C THR A 315 -2.51 14.21 3.66
N ASP A 316 -1.98 13.32 2.82
CA ASP A 316 -1.20 12.13 3.19
C ASP A 316 -1.91 11.17 4.17
N THR A 317 -3.24 11.06 4.07
CA THR A 317 -4.08 10.16 4.89
C THR A 317 -5.23 9.59 4.10
N PHE A 318 -5.48 8.29 4.24
CA PHE A 318 -6.60 7.64 3.56
C PHE A 318 -7.93 7.81 4.29
N TYR A 319 -7.99 7.65 5.62
CA TYR A 319 -9.27 7.63 6.34
C TYR A 319 -10.04 8.97 6.30
N PRO A 320 -9.41 10.14 6.56
CA PRO A 320 -10.07 11.42 6.40
C PRO A 320 -10.63 11.63 5.00
N HIS A 321 -9.84 11.28 3.98
CA HIS A 321 -10.27 11.32 2.59
C HIS A 321 -11.50 10.43 2.34
N LEU A 322 -11.45 9.16 2.75
CA LEU A 322 -12.55 8.21 2.58
C LEU A 322 -13.84 8.66 3.29
N PHE A 323 -13.76 9.00 4.58
CA PHE A 323 -14.94 9.24 5.41
C PHE A 323 -15.54 10.62 5.22
N VAL A 324 -14.76 11.63 4.83
CA VAL A 324 -15.32 12.93 4.46
C VAL A 324 -16.04 12.81 3.11
N GLU A 325 -15.42 12.18 2.10
CA GLU A 325 -16.00 12.14 0.76
C GLU A 325 -17.16 11.15 0.60
N LEU A 326 -17.09 9.96 1.21
CA LEU A 326 -18.15 8.93 1.09
C LEU A 326 -19.09 8.89 2.31
N GLY A 327 -18.78 9.62 3.37
CA GLY A 327 -19.50 9.59 4.63
C GLY A 327 -19.23 8.31 5.42
N LEU A 328 -19.82 8.23 6.62
CA LEU A 328 -19.65 7.10 7.51
C LEU A 328 -20.08 5.76 6.86
N LEU A 329 -21.29 5.72 6.28
CA LEU A 329 -21.85 4.49 5.74
C LEU A 329 -21.16 4.06 4.44
N GLY A 330 -20.87 5.02 3.55
CA GLY A 330 -20.14 4.75 2.32
C GLY A 330 -18.72 4.28 2.61
N GLY A 331 -18.01 4.94 3.53
CA GLY A 331 -16.66 4.57 3.96
C GLY A 331 -16.60 3.16 4.58
N ILE A 332 -17.52 2.84 5.51
CA ILE A 332 -17.59 1.49 6.11
C ILE A 332 -17.90 0.44 5.05
N THR A 333 -18.85 0.70 4.16
CA THR A 333 -19.24 -0.25 3.10
C THR A 333 -18.08 -0.51 2.14
N TYR A 334 -17.34 0.54 1.76
CA TYR A 334 -16.15 0.43 0.93
C TYR A 334 -15.06 -0.40 1.60
N LEU A 335 -14.72 -0.10 2.86
CA LEU A 335 -13.74 -0.87 3.64
C LEU A 335 -14.15 -2.33 3.80
N PHE A 336 -15.42 -2.58 4.10
CA PHE A 336 -15.95 -3.93 4.22
C PHE A 336 -15.72 -4.71 2.93
N PHE A 337 -16.04 -4.12 1.76
CA PHE A 337 -15.77 -4.77 0.49
C PHE A 337 -14.29 -5.05 0.27
N ILE A 338 -13.43 -4.06 0.48
CA ILE A 338 -11.97 -4.18 0.30
C ILE A 338 -11.37 -5.31 1.13
N PHE A 339 -11.79 -5.46 2.39
CA PHE A 339 -11.22 -6.45 3.29
C PHE A 339 -11.97 -7.78 3.34
N ARG A 340 -13.18 -7.87 2.78
CA ARG A 340 -13.99 -9.09 2.85
C ARG A 340 -14.20 -9.79 1.51
N TYR A 341 -14.13 -9.07 0.39
CA TYR A 341 -14.37 -9.66 -0.93
C TYR A 341 -13.37 -10.79 -1.23
N GLY A 342 -13.90 -11.99 -1.47
CA GLY A 342 -13.12 -13.18 -1.80
C GLY A 342 -12.34 -13.80 -0.65
N GLN A 343 -12.41 -13.25 0.57
CA GLN A 343 -11.69 -13.75 1.74
C GLN A 343 -12.47 -14.88 2.41
N LYS A 344 -11.92 -16.10 2.47
CA LYS A 344 -12.64 -17.26 3.05
C LYS A 344 -12.39 -17.46 4.54
N ASN A 345 -11.13 -17.37 4.96
CA ASN A 345 -10.72 -17.61 6.32
C ASN A 345 -9.87 -16.46 6.87
N ILE A 346 -9.97 -16.20 8.16
CA ILE A 346 -9.14 -15.23 8.86
C ILE A 346 -7.99 -16.00 9.54
N THR A 347 -6.87 -16.15 8.83
CA THR A 347 -5.68 -16.81 9.37
C THR A 347 -4.75 -15.81 10.06
N LYS A 348 -3.83 -16.28 10.92
CA LYS A 348 -2.83 -15.41 11.57
C LYS A 348 -2.02 -14.54 10.58
N PRO A 349 -1.41 -15.07 9.50
CA PRO A 349 -0.70 -14.23 8.53
C PRO A 349 -1.62 -13.23 7.81
N TRP A 350 -2.89 -13.58 7.60
CA TRP A 350 -3.89 -12.64 7.08
C TRP A 350 -4.09 -11.45 8.02
N VAL A 351 -4.29 -11.71 9.32
CA VAL A 351 -4.49 -10.65 10.33
C VAL A 351 -3.28 -9.72 10.41
N ILE A 352 -2.05 -10.27 10.34
CA ILE A 352 -0.82 -9.48 10.34
C ILE A 352 -0.80 -8.51 9.15
N ILE A 353 -1.08 -9.00 7.94
CA ILE A 353 -1.09 -8.18 6.72
C ILE A 353 -2.17 -7.09 6.81
N VAL A 354 -3.40 -7.48 7.15
CA VAL A 354 -4.54 -6.55 7.20
C VAL A 354 -4.32 -5.47 8.24
N THR A 355 -3.90 -5.84 9.45
CA THR A 355 -3.64 -4.85 10.51
C THR A 355 -2.49 -3.92 10.13
N SER A 356 -1.42 -4.46 9.55
CA SER A 356 -0.29 -3.63 9.07
C SER A 356 -0.72 -2.66 7.99
N PHE A 357 -1.59 -3.11 7.06
CA PHE A 357 -2.09 -2.30 5.96
C PHE A 357 -3.07 -1.22 6.41
N LEU A 358 -3.96 -1.52 7.38
CA LEU A 358 -4.86 -0.55 8.00
C LEU A 358 -4.09 0.55 8.76
N ILE A 359 -3.09 0.16 9.56
CA ILE A 359 -2.23 1.14 10.24
C ILE A 359 -1.49 2.01 9.22
N ASP A 360 -0.96 1.41 8.15
CA ASP A 360 -0.29 2.17 7.10
C ASP A 360 -1.25 3.19 6.44
N ALA A 361 -2.49 2.77 6.14
CA ALA A 361 -3.52 3.64 5.56
C ALA A 361 -3.89 4.82 6.47
N ALA A 362 -3.70 4.70 7.79
CA ALA A 362 -3.86 5.84 8.70
C ALA A 362 -2.85 6.97 8.43
N PHE A 363 -1.70 6.64 7.83
CA PHE A 363 -0.60 7.58 7.59
C PHE A 363 -0.24 7.74 6.10
N SER A 364 -0.98 7.11 5.18
CA SER A 364 -0.77 7.19 3.73
C SER A 364 -2.05 6.93 2.93
N PHE A 365 -2.00 7.28 1.64
CA PHE A 365 -2.95 6.84 0.60
C PHE A 365 -2.78 5.37 0.14
N SER A 366 -2.32 4.47 1.02
CA SER A 366 -1.84 3.15 0.59
C SER A 366 -2.92 2.22 0.04
N ILE A 367 -4.17 2.34 0.50
CA ILE A 367 -5.31 1.59 -0.08
C ILE A 367 -5.62 2.02 -1.51
N LEU A 368 -5.42 3.31 -1.82
CA LEU A 368 -5.67 3.89 -3.14
C LEU A 368 -4.43 3.88 -4.06
N SER A 369 -3.26 3.53 -3.52
CA SER A 369 -2.05 3.28 -4.30
C SER A 369 -2.06 1.85 -4.82
N ILE A 370 -2.26 1.68 -6.13
CA ILE A 370 -2.47 0.36 -6.73
C ILE A 370 -1.36 -0.65 -6.47
N PRO A 371 -0.06 -0.36 -6.66
CA PRO A 371 0.96 -1.34 -6.34
C PRO A 371 1.07 -1.66 -4.85
N TYR A 372 0.75 -0.70 -3.98
CA TYR A 372 0.69 -0.94 -2.53
C TYR A 372 -0.47 -1.87 -2.18
N PHE A 373 -1.67 -1.56 -2.69
CA PHE A 373 -2.87 -2.34 -2.54
C PHE A 373 -2.72 -3.75 -3.11
N LEU A 374 -2.15 -3.87 -4.31
CA LEU A 374 -1.93 -5.14 -4.99
C LEU A 374 -0.98 -6.05 -4.18
N SER A 375 0.07 -5.49 -3.58
CA SER A 375 0.98 -6.22 -2.70
C SER A 375 0.24 -6.82 -1.50
N ALA A 376 -0.63 -6.04 -0.87
CA ALA A 376 -1.48 -6.50 0.24
C ALA A 376 -2.53 -7.51 -0.24
N ALA A 377 -3.24 -7.24 -1.34
CA ALA A 377 -4.35 -8.04 -1.86
C ALA A 377 -3.93 -9.46 -2.26
N ILE A 378 -2.74 -9.63 -2.86
CA ILE A 378 -2.17 -10.94 -3.15
C ILE A 378 -2.00 -11.74 -1.84
N CYS A 379 -1.40 -11.11 -0.82
CA CYS A 379 -1.19 -11.74 0.48
C CYS A 379 -2.52 -12.09 1.17
N MET A 380 -3.48 -11.15 1.20
CA MET A 380 -4.80 -11.35 1.79
C MET A 380 -5.48 -12.57 1.16
N LEU A 381 -5.58 -12.61 -0.17
CA LEU A 381 -6.26 -13.71 -0.86
C LEU A 381 -5.61 -15.06 -0.57
N ILE A 382 -4.28 -15.16 -0.69
CA ILE A 382 -3.54 -16.40 -0.41
C ILE A 382 -3.74 -16.87 1.04
N PHE A 383 -3.56 -15.96 2.00
CA PHE A 383 -3.66 -16.34 3.41
C PHE A 383 -5.10 -16.64 3.84
N SER A 384 -6.11 -16.18 3.09
CA SER A 384 -7.50 -16.56 3.35
C SER A 384 -7.87 -17.94 2.78
N GLU A 385 -7.17 -18.43 1.76
CA GLU A 385 -7.46 -19.75 1.18
C GLU A 385 -7.14 -20.91 2.13
N GLY A 386 -6.35 -20.67 3.19
CA GLY A 386 -6.02 -21.70 4.18
C GLY A 386 -5.11 -22.82 3.64
N LYS A 387 -4.60 -22.70 2.41
CA LYS A 387 -3.62 -23.64 1.86
C LYS A 387 -2.37 -23.62 2.74
N ASN A 388 -2.14 -24.73 3.45
CA ASN A 388 -0.88 -25.12 4.08
C ASN A 388 -0.35 -24.27 5.24
N VAL A 389 -1.17 -24.00 6.26
CA VAL A 389 -0.62 -23.69 7.60
C VAL A 389 -0.43 -24.97 8.46
N ASN A 390 -1.07 -26.10 8.11
CA ASN A 390 -1.14 -27.27 9.01
C ASN A 390 -0.59 -28.63 8.51
N ASN A 391 -0.08 -28.78 7.28
CA ASN A 391 0.24 -30.13 6.74
C ASN A 391 1.71 -30.51 6.62
N LYS A 392 2.65 -29.77 7.22
CA LYS A 392 3.99 -30.31 7.49
C LYS A 392 4.41 -29.96 8.90
N LYS A 393 4.38 -30.96 9.79
CA LYS A 393 5.15 -30.97 11.04
C LYS A 393 6.57 -30.52 10.68
N VAL A 394 6.96 -29.35 11.15
CA VAL A 394 8.35 -28.91 11.12
C VAL A 394 9.08 -29.81 12.13
N PRO A 395 10.04 -30.66 11.73
CA PRO A 395 10.95 -31.21 12.72
C PRO A 395 11.73 -30.03 13.30
N LEU A 396 11.75 -29.99 14.64
CA LEU A 396 12.34 -28.96 15.49
C LEU A 396 13.72 -28.49 15.03
#